data_AF-A0A1H3Y6P7-F1
#
_entry.id   AF-A0A1H3Y6P7-F1
#
_cell.length_a   1.000
_cell.length_b   1.000
_cell.length_c   1.000
_cell.angle_alpha   90.00
_cell.angle_beta   90.00
_cell.angle_gamma   90.00
#
_symmetry.space_group_name_H-M   'P 1'
#
loop_
_entity.id
_entity.type
_entity.pdbx_description
1 polymer ?
#
loop_
_entity_poly.entity_id
_entity_poly.type
_entity_poly.pdbx_seq_one_letter_code
_entity_poly.pdbx_strand_id
1 'polypeptide(L)'
;MTIDHKMIWNEVKDYMFIALGLLLYTIAFTVFLMPYQIVAGGVTGLSAIIYYATGFHLENTYIIINGILLVVALKILGYKFLMKTIFAIFTLYFMLKFAQDIIPKQENGLPFKLMGEGQDFMSMIIGCVITGIALATVFLHNGSTGGTDIIAASVNKYHPAVSLGNVLIAADFCIIGSCMFFPQFGTYLERAHKVMFGFCVMAMENYVLDYVMNARRQSVQFMIFTRKWQEIANAIGTETKHGVTILDGHGWYTGKQVKVLCILARKNESIYIFRLIKMIDPNAFVSQSSVIGVYGEGFDEMKVKVKKREEQKKMKIVFATNNLNKLSEVRKILGNKFEVLSLGEIGCHDDIPEKGQTLKDNALIKAQWVYDKYHVNCFADDTGLEVDALGGAPGVYSARYAGGVGHDSEANMKKLLSELENNDNRKARFRTVIALIIDGKVTTFDGIVNGVITESKRGGEGFGYDPIFMPDGYNKTFAELGTGIKNNISHRAKAVQKLADYLLKR
;
A
#
# COMPACT_ATOMS: atom_id res chain seq x y z
N MET A 1 -26.54 16.06 -30.68
CA MET A 1 -25.17 15.85 -30.16
C MET A 1 -24.36 17.07 -30.57
N THR A 2 -24.29 18.09 -29.71
CA THR A 2 -23.51 19.30 -29.99
C THR A 2 -22.05 18.92 -30.00
N ILE A 3 -21.41 19.04 -31.16
CA ILE A 3 -19.98 18.78 -31.30
C ILE A 3 -19.25 19.83 -30.47
N ASP A 4 -18.54 19.41 -29.42
CA ASP A 4 -17.71 20.30 -28.62
C ASP A 4 -16.48 20.70 -29.44
N HIS A 5 -16.56 21.87 -30.09
CA HIS A 5 -15.49 22.44 -30.90
C HIS A 5 -14.17 22.58 -30.13
N LYS A 6 -14.22 22.76 -28.80
CA LYS A 6 -13.03 22.85 -27.96
C LYS A 6 -12.35 21.48 -27.81
N MET A 7 -13.14 20.41 -27.72
CA MET A 7 -12.64 19.04 -27.66
C MET A 7 -11.98 18.63 -28.99
N ILE A 8 -12.61 18.97 -30.13
CA ILE A 8 -12.02 18.70 -31.46
C ILE A 8 -10.71 19.47 -31.64
N TRP A 9 -10.69 20.76 -31.31
CA TRP A 9 -9.49 21.58 -31.44
C TRP A 9 -8.31 21.04 -30.61
N ASN A 10 -8.59 20.56 -29.40
CA ASN A 10 -7.57 19.93 -28.55
C ASN A 10 -7.04 18.63 -29.18
N GLU A 11 -7.89 17.78 -29.76
CA GLU A 11 -7.43 16.56 -30.44
C GLU A 11 -6.60 16.91 -31.70
N VAL A 12 -7.05 17.85 -32.54
CA VAL A 12 -6.28 18.30 -33.71
C VAL A 12 -4.91 18.83 -33.30
N LYS A 13 -4.86 19.63 -32.24
CA LYS A 13 -3.63 20.14 -31.66
C LYS A 13 -2.69 19.00 -31.25
N ASP A 14 -3.22 17.96 -30.60
CA ASP A 14 -2.42 16.80 -30.20
C ASP A 14 -1.79 16.08 -31.40
N TYR A 15 -2.56 15.80 -32.47
CA TYR A 15 -2.04 15.17 -33.69
C TYR A 15 -0.99 16.04 -34.39
N MET A 16 -1.18 17.36 -34.42
CA MET A 16 -0.20 18.30 -34.97
C MET A 16 1.13 18.28 -34.20
N PHE A 17 1.08 18.32 -32.86
CA PHE A 17 2.29 18.27 -32.04
C PHE A 17 2.98 16.91 -32.12
N ILE A 18 2.23 15.81 -32.22
CA ILE A 18 2.80 14.50 -32.49
C ILE A 18 3.54 14.52 -33.83
N ALA A 19 2.92 14.99 -34.91
CA ALA A 19 3.58 15.06 -36.23
C ALA A 19 4.84 15.93 -36.22
N LEU A 20 4.81 17.07 -35.51
CA LEU A 20 5.99 17.94 -35.33
C LEU A 20 7.11 17.23 -34.57
N GLY A 21 6.78 16.53 -33.48
CA GLY A 21 7.73 15.72 -32.73
C GLY A 21 8.37 14.65 -33.61
N LEU A 22 7.57 13.93 -34.41
CA LEU A 22 8.08 12.89 -35.32
C LEU A 22 8.97 13.45 -36.43
N LEU A 23 8.67 14.65 -36.94
CA LEU A 23 9.53 15.33 -37.90
C LEU A 23 10.90 15.65 -37.28
N LEU A 24 10.92 16.22 -36.07
CA LEU A 24 12.15 16.49 -35.34
C LEU A 24 12.93 15.22 -35.04
N TYR A 25 12.25 14.15 -34.63
CA TYR A 25 12.86 12.84 -34.40
C TYR A 25 13.51 12.29 -35.67
N THR A 26 12.78 12.36 -36.79
CA THR A 26 13.28 11.89 -38.10
C THR A 26 14.55 12.64 -38.48
N ILE A 27 14.53 13.98 -38.42
CA ILE A 27 15.70 14.81 -38.74
C ILE A 27 16.87 14.46 -37.82
N ALA A 28 16.63 14.39 -36.50
CA ALA A 28 17.67 14.08 -35.53
C ALA A 28 18.31 12.72 -35.82
N PHE A 29 17.48 11.71 -36.06
CA PHE A 29 17.94 10.35 -36.31
C PHE A 29 18.69 10.23 -37.65
N THR A 30 18.12 10.71 -38.75
CA THR A 30 18.70 10.54 -40.08
C THR A 30 19.89 11.46 -40.37
N VAL A 31 19.95 12.65 -39.75
CA VAL A 31 21.01 13.64 -40.01
C VAL A 31 22.14 13.56 -38.98
N PHE A 32 21.87 13.18 -37.73
CA PHE A 32 22.88 13.24 -36.67
C PHE A 32 23.29 11.87 -36.10
N LEU A 33 22.41 10.86 -36.12
CA LEU A 33 22.71 9.55 -35.53
C LEU A 33 23.11 8.51 -36.60
N MET A 34 22.29 8.36 -37.62
CA MET A 34 22.48 7.38 -38.70
C MET A 34 23.78 7.55 -39.51
N PRO A 35 24.23 8.76 -39.93
CA PRO A 35 25.46 8.92 -40.71
C PRO A 35 26.72 8.41 -40.01
N TYR A 36 26.68 8.42 -38.67
CA TYR A 36 27.76 8.03 -37.78
C TYR A 36 27.56 6.61 -37.23
N GLN A 37 26.55 5.87 -37.72
CA GLN A 37 26.18 4.53 -37.23
C GLN A 37 25.99 4.46 -35.71
N ILE A 38 25.53 5.56 -35.11
CA ILE A 38 25.27 5.63 -33.69
C ILE A 38 23.97 4.86 -33.42
N VAL A 39 24.06 3.87 -32.53
CA VAL A 39 22.92 3.04 -32.16
C VAL A 39 22.17 3.73 -31.02
N ALA A 40 20.99 4.26 -31.33
CA ALA A 40 20.06 4.74 -30.32
C ALA A 40 19.30 3.57 -29.66
N GLY A 41 18.61 3.84 -28.56
CA GLY A 41 17.68 2.90 -27.95
C GLY A 41 16.43 2.65 -28.80
N GLY A 42 15.53 1.80 -28.29
CA GLY A 42 14.22 1.57 -28.87
C GLY A 42 14.19 0.77 -30.17
N VAL A 43 12.99 0.68 -30.74
CA VAL A 43 12.75 -0.13 -31.95
C VAL A 43 13.39 0.49 -33.19
N THR A 44 13.49 1.82 -33.27
CA THR A 44 14.25 2.49 -34.33
C THR A 44 15.74 2.13 -34.24
N GLY A 45 16.30 2.09 -33.04
CA GLY A 45 17.67 1.63 -32.78
C GLY A 45 17.90 0.18 -33.20
N LEU A 46 17.01 -0.72 -32.79
CA LEU A 46 17.06 -2.13 -33.21
C LEU A 46 16.92 -2.28 -34.74
N SER A 47 16.08 -1.46 -35.36
CA SER A 47 15.92 -1.42 -36.82
C SER A 47 17.19 -0.92 -37.51
N ALA A 48 17.90 0.02 -36.90
CA ALA A 48 19.21 0.49 -37.37
C ALA A 48 20.27 -0.60 -37.29
N ILE A 49 20.31 -1.34 -36.17
CA ILE A 49 21.22 -2.50 -36.02
C ILE A 49 21.00 -3.49 -37.16
N ILE A 50 19.74 -3.85 -37.44
CA ILE A 50 19.39 -4.79 -38.50
C ILE A 50 19.75 -4.23 -39.88
N TYR A 51 19.47 -2.96 -40.13
CA TYR A 51 19.86 -2.28 -41.38
C TYR A 51 21.38 -2.31 -41.58
N TYR A 52 22.17 -1.97 -40.57
CA TYR A 52 23.63 -1.98 -40.65
C TYR A 52 24.21 -3.39 -40.82
N ALA A 53 23.56 -4.41 -40.25
CA ALA A 53 24.03 -5.79 -40.32
C ALA A 53 23.61 -6.53 -41.60
N THR A 54 22.48 -6.16 -42.21
CA THR A 54 21.85 -6.93 -43.30
C THR A 54 21.53 -6.13 -44.56
N GLY A 55 21.56 -4.80 -44.50
CA GLY A 55 21.08 -3.91 -45.55
C GLY A 55 19.56 -3.85 -45.69
N PHE A 56 18.80 -4.55 -44.84
CA PHE A 56 17.34 -4.55 -44.88
C PHE A 56 16.80 -3.19 -44.43
N HIS A 57 15.97 -2.58 -45.27
CA HIS A 57 15.43 -1.23 -45.07
C HIS A 57 14.89 -1.02 -43.66
N LEU A 58 15.37 0.06 -43.02
CA LEU A 58 15.12 0.36 -41.61
C LEU A 58 13.63 0.51 -41.32
N GLU A 59 12.90 1.24 -42.16
CA GLU A 59 11.47 1.52 -42.00
C GLU A 59 10.62 0.24 -42.02
N ASN A 60 11.04 -0.79 -42.77
CA ASN A 60 10.34 -2.06 -42.85
C ASN A 60 10.49 -2.87 -41.56
N THR A 61 11.69 -2.91 -40.98
CA THR A 61 11.88 -3.54 -39.66
C THR A 61 11.07 -2.83 -38.59
N TYR A 62 11.10 -1.50 -38.62
CA TYR A 62 10.38 -0.65 -37.67
C TYR A 62 8.87 -0.92 -37.68
N ILE A 63 8.23 -0.98 -38.84
CA ILE A 63 6.78 -1.21 -38.92
C ILE A 63 6.38 -2.64 -38.53
N ILE A 64 7.21 -3.66 -38.83
CA ILE A 64 6.96 -5.05 -38.46
C ILE A 64 6.95 -5.21 -36.93
N ILE A 65 8.01 -4.73 -36.27
CA ILE A 65 8.15 -4.85 -34.81
C ILE A 65 7.03 -4.08 -34.11
N ASN A 66 6.71 -2.87 -34.59
CA ASN A 66 5.63 -2.08 -34.02
C ASN A 66 4.24 -2.67 -34.24
N GLY A 67 4.01 -3.36 -35.36
CA GLY A 67 2.77 -4.12 -35.57
C GLY A 67 2.55 -5.17 -34.48
N ILE A 68 3.61 -5.91 -34.11
CA ILE A 68 3.55 -6.92 -33.03
C ILE A 68 3.27 -6.24 -31.68
N LEU A 69 3.99 -5.15 -31.37
CA LEU A 69 3.83 -4.44 -30.09
C LEU A 69 2.45 -3.78 -29.96
N LEU A 70 1.87 -3.27 -31.04
CA LEU A 70 0.51 -2.73 -31.06
C LEU A 70 -0.55 -3.80 -30.73
N VAL A 71 -0.36 -5.04 -31.21
CA VAL A 71 -1.26 -6.16 -30.88
C VAL A 71 -1.26 -6.46 -29.38
N VAL A 72 -0.09 -6.40 -28.75
CA VAL A 72 0.04 -6.57 -27.30
C VAL A 72 -0.58 -5.37 -26.56
N ALA A 73 -0.37 -4.15 -27.07
CA ALA A 73 -0.86 -2.92 -26.49
C ALA A 73 -2.39 -2.75 -26.55
N LEU A 74 -3.06 -3.32 -27.55
CA LEU A 74 -4.53 -3.26 -27.73
C LEU A 74 -5.31 -3.68 -26.48
N LYS A 75 -4.81 -4.67 -25.74
CA LYS A 75 -5.44 -5.18 -24.51
C LYS A 75 -5.10 -4.37 -23.27
N ILE A 76 -4.07 -3.52 -23.34
CA ILE A 76 -3.47 -2.88 -22.18
C ILE A 76 -3.74 -1.38 -22.18
N LEU A 77 -3.57 -0.67 -23.30
CA LEU A 77 -3.60 0.79 -23.37
C LEU A 77 -4.97 1.31 -23.84
N GLY A 78 -5.31 2.56 -23.50
CA GLY A 78 -6.61 3.14 -23.82
C GLY A 78 -6.77 3.45 -25.32
N TYR A 79 -8.03 3.42 -25.81
CA TYR A 79 -8.34 3.62 -27.24
C TYR A 79 -7.75 4.91 -27.83
N LYS A 80 -7.84 6.04 -27.12
CA LYS A 80 -7.27 7.33 -27.57
C LYS A 80 -5.75 7.28 -27.73
N PHE A 81 -5.04 6.69 -26.78
CA PHE A 81 -3.59 6.53 -26.83
C PHE A 81 -3.19 5.64 -28.01
N LEU A 82 -3.93 4.54 -28.20
CA LEU A 82 -3.69 3.61 -29.30
C LEU A 82 -3.85 4.28 -30.68
N MET A 83 -4.93 5.04 -30.91
CA MET A 83 -5.15 5.72 -32.19
C MET A 83 -4.04 6.73 -32.52
N LYS A 84 -3.59 7.49 -31.51
CA LYS A 84 -2.47 8.43 -31.65
C LYS A 84 -1.14 7.72 -31.90
N THR A 85 -0.94 6.56 -31.29
CA THR A 85 0.27 5.73 -31.48
C THR A 85 0.30 5.08 -32.86
N ILE A 86 -0.85 4.58 -33.36
CA ILE A 86 -0.99 4.08 -34.73
C ILE A 86 -0.64 5.19 -35.72
N PHE A 87 -1.25 6.37 -35.57
CA PHE A 87 -0.92 7.54 -36.40
C PHE A 87 0.57 7.86 -36.37
N ALA A 88 1.17 7.86 -35.18
CA ALA A 88 2.59 8.17 -35.02
C ALA A 88 3.49 7.15 -35.71
N ILE A 89 3.21 5.85 -35.57
CA ILE A 89 3.99 4.78 -36.22
C ILE A 89 3.92 4.88 -37.74
N PHE A 90 2.72 5.07 -38.30
CA PHE A 90 2.56 5.23 -39.75
C PHE A 90 3.23 6.50 -40.26
N THR A 91 3.08 7.62 -39.54
CA THR A 91 3.71 8.88 -39.92
C THR A 91 5.23 8.77 -39.90
N LEU A 92 5.79 8.17 -38.84
CA LEU A 92 7.24 7.99 -38.72
C LEU A 92 7.80 7.06 -39.79
N TYR A 93 7.07 5.99 -40.15
CA TYR A 93 7.43 5.11 -41.27
C TYR A 93 7.63 5.89 -42.57
N PHE A 94 6.64 6.73 -42.96
CA PHE A 94 6.74 7.52 -44.19
C PHE A 94 7.81 8.60 -44.10
N MET A 95 7.96 9.25 -42.94
CA MET A 95 9.00 10.27 -42.73
C MET A 95 10.41 9.67 -42.83
N LEU A 96 10.66 8.50 -42.23
CA LEU A 96 11.94 7.81 -42.30
C LEU A 96 12.26 7.34 -43.72
N LYS A 97 11.25 6.83 -44.44
CA LYS A 97 11.40 6.44 -45.85
C LYS A 97 11.78 7.64 -46.72
N PHE A 98 11.02 8.72 -46.61
CA PHE A 98 11.23 9.94 -47.39
C PHE A 98 12.55 10.64 -47.05
N ALA A 99 12.93 10.68 -45.78
CA ALA A 99 14.20 11.27 -45.34
C ALA A 99 15.40 10.50 -45.88
N GLN A 100 15.35 9.17 -45.90
CA GLN A 100 16.41 8.34 -46.49
C GLN A 100 16.56 8.51 -48.01
N ASP A 101 15.48 8.89 -48.72
CA ASP A 101 15.50 9.14 -50.16
C ASP A 101 16.03 10.54 -50.51
N ILE A 102 15.76 11.55 -49.67
CA ILE A 102 16.16 12.94 -49.93
C ILE A 102 17.60 13.24 -49.48
N ILE A 103 18.01 12.69 -48.34
CA ILE A 103 19.30 13.08 -47.76
C ILE A 103 20.42 12.53 -48.66
N PRO A 104 21.38 13.38 -49.09
CA PRO A 104 22.52 12.93 -49.88
C PRO A 104 23.25 11.78 -49.18
N LYS A 105 23.66 10.77 -49.96
CA LYS A 105 24.32 9.57 -49.44
C LYS A 105 25.84 9.62 -49.67
N GLN A 106 26.58 9.03 -48.75
CA GLN A 106 28.00 8.71 -48.87
C GLN A 106 28.19 7.52 -49.84
N GLU A 107 29.44 7.23 -50.21
CA GLU A 107 29.79 6.08 -51.07
C GLU A 107 29.35 4.72 -50.47
N ASN A 108 29.28 4.63 -49.14
CA ASN A 108 28.83 3.44 -48.42
C ASN A 108 27.29 3.31 -48.32
N GLY A 109 26.52 4.22 -48.92
CA GLY A 109 25.05 4.24 -48.91
C GLY A 109 24.41 4.87 -47.67
N LEU A 110 25.19 5.31 -46.67
CA LEU A 110 24.69 6.03 -45.49
C LEU A 110 24.46 7.51 -45.78
N PRO A 111 23.60 8.20 -45.02
CA PRO A 111 23.40 9.64 -45.17
C PRO A 111 24.69 10.45 -44.95
N PHE A 112 24.78 11.64 -45.55
CA PHE A 112 25.92 12.54 -45.44
C PHE A 112 26.18 13.00 -43.98
N LYS A 113 27.45 13.01 -43.56
CA LYS A 113 27.91 13.46 -42.24
C LYS A 113 27.93 14.99 -42.17
N LEU A 114 26.83 15.59 -41.73
CA LEU A 114 26.69 17.06 -41.64
C LEU A 114 27.76 17.72 -40.76
N MET A 115 28.18 17.09 -39.65
CA MET A 115 29.19 17.64 -38.76
C MET A 115 30.63 17.40 -39.23
N GLY A 116 30.83 16.65 -40.32
CA GLY A 116 32.14 16.22 -40.79
C GLY A 116 32.65 14.93 -40.13
N GLU A 117 33.78 14.45 -40.62
CA GLU A 117 34.44 13.22 -40.15
C GLU A 117 35.02 13.38 -38.74
N GLY A 118 34.91 12.34 -37.90
CA GLY A 118 35.41 12.32 -36.52
C GLY A 118 34.62 13.17 -35.51
N GLN A 119 33.46 13.72 -35.90
CA GLN A 119 32.60 14.54 -35.04
C GLN A 119 31.45 13.74 -34.40
N ASP A 120 31.64 12.44 -34.23
CA ASP A 120 30.68 11.47 -33.71
C ASP A 120 30.07 11.93 -32.38
N PHE A 121 30.90 12.43 -31.46
CA PHE A 121 30.44 12.89 -30.14
C PHE A 121 29.58 14.16 -30.21
N MET A 122 29.94 15.12 -31.06
CA MET A 122 29.14 16.34 -31.23
C MET A 122 27.81 16.04 -31.92
N SER A 123 27.85 15.21 -32.97
CA SER A 123 26.65 14.76 -33.67
C SER A 123 25.73 13.97 -32.73
N MET A 124 26.30 13.11 -31.89
CA MET A 124 25.59 12.41 -30.82
C MET A 124 24.87 13.38 -29.89
N ILE A 125 25.56 14.38 -29.34
CA ILE A 125 24.97 15.37 -28.43
C ILE A 125 23.77 16.08 -29.07
N ILE A 126 23.94 16.60 -30.29
CA ILE A 126 22.88 17.32 -31.00
C ILE A 126 21.70 16.39 -31.29
N GLY A 127 21.99 15.19 -31.80
CA GLY A 127 20.99 14.15 -32.05
C GLY A 127 20.20 13.79 -30.80
N CYS A 128 20.86 13.59 -29.65
CA CYS A 128 20.23 13.23 -28.38
C CYS A 128 19.33 14.33 -27.81
N VAL A 129 19.75 15.61 -27.91
CA VAL A 129 18.92 16.72 -27.45
C VAL A 129 17.65 16.82 -28.29
N ILE A 130 17.77 16.74 -29.61
CA ILE A 130 16.61 16.87 -30.51
C ILE A 130 15.69 15.65 -30.37
N THR A 131 16.22 14.42 -30.35
CA THR A 131 15.42 13.20 -30.14
C THR A 131 14.72 13.20 -28.78
N GLY A 132 15.41 13.57 -27.70
CA GLY A 132 14.80 13.69 -26.37
C GLY A 132 13.63 14.69 -26.33
N ILE A 133 13.79 15.88 -26.95
CA ILE A 133 12.71 16.87 -27.08
C ILE A 133 11.55 16.33 -27.94
N ALA A 134 11.88 15.66 -29.05
CA ALA A 134 10.92 15.08 -29.98
C ALA A 134 10.06 14.00 -29.31
N LEU A 135 10.69 13.03 -28.63
CA LEU A 135 10.00 11.98 -27.87
C LEU A 135 9.12 12.58 -26.78
N ALA A 136 9.64 13.53 -25.99
CA ALA A 136 8.86 14.19 -24.95
C ALA A 136 7.63 14.93 -25.53
N THR A 137 7.78 15.57 -26.70
CA THR A 137 6.65 16.24 -27.38
C THR A 137 5.56 15.23 -27.77
N VAL A 138 5.94 14.07 -28.31
CA VAL A 138 4.98 13.01 -28.66
C VAL A 138 4.25 12.49 -27.40
N PHE A 139 4.98 12.23 -26.32
CA PHE A 139 4.40 11.73 -25.07
C PHE A 139 3.49 12.74 -24.37
N LEU A 140 3.84 14.03 -24.36
CA LEU A 140 3.02 15.09 -23.77
C LEU A 140 1.64 15.23 -24.43
N HIS A 141 1.49 14.71 -25.65
CA HIS A 141 0.24 14.70 -26.41
C HIS A 141 -0.42 13.30 -26.46
N ASN A 142 -0.01 12.39 -25.56
CA ASN A 142 -0.51 11.02 -25.42
C ASN A 142 -0.30 10.13 -26.67
N GLY A 143 0.78 10.40 -27.42
CA GLY A 143 1.28 9.51 -28.46
C GLY A 143 2.50 8.71 -27.99
N SER A 144 2.97 7.83 -28.86
CA SER A 144 4.23 7.10 -28.73
C SER A 144 4.83 6.91 -30.11
N THR A 145 6.16 6.90 -30.21
CA THR A 145 6.86 6.60 -31.47
C THR A 145 6.88 5.11 -31.80
N GLY A 146 6.18 4.29 -31.01
CA GLY A 146 6.25 2.84 -31.07
C GLY A 146 7.40 2.27 -30.23
N GLY A 147 7.49 0.95 -30.19
CA GLY A 147 8.66 0.28 -29.66
C GLY A 147 8.72 0.16 -28.14
N THR A 148 9.87 0.49 -27.58
CA THR A 148 10.10 0.45 -26.12
C THR A 148 9.21 1.45 -25.38
N ASP A 149 8.76 2.51 -26.04
CA ASP A 149 7.74 3.44 -25.55
C ASP A 149 6.41 2.75 -25.20
N ILE A 150 5.95 1.82 -26.06
CA ILE A 150 4.70 1.06 -25.84
C ILE A 150 4.86 0.15 -24.63
N ILE A 151 6.02 -0.48 -24.50
CA ILE A 151 6.36 -1.34 -23.36
C ILE A 151 6.39 -0.50 -22.08
N ALA A 152 7.07 0.65 -22.11
CA ALA A 152 7.17 1.57 -20.97
C ALA A 152 5.80 2.10 -20.53
N ALA A 153 4.95 2.51 -21.46
CA ALA A 153 3.58 2.93 -21.18
C ALA A 153 2.74 1.79 -20.58
N SER A 154 2.91 0.56 -21.09
CA SER A 154 2.20 -0.63 -20.59
C SER A 154 2.63 -0.99 -19.16
N VAL A 155 3.93 -0.93 -18.87
CA VAL A 155 4.48 -1.17 -17.52
C VAL A 155 4.03 -0.08 -16.54
N ASN A 156 4.13 1.21 -16.92
CA ASN A 156 3.71 2.32 -16.07
C ASN A 156 2.21 2.25 -15.72
N LYS A 157 1.37 1.74 -16.64
CA LYS A 157 -0.06 1.55 -16.38
C LYS A 157 -0.34 0.56 -15.23
N TYR A 158 0.41 -0.53 -15.13
CA TYR A 158 0.24 -1.53 -14.05
C TYR A 158 1.12 -1.26 -12.82
N HIS A 159 2.23 -0.53 -13.00
CA HIS A 159 3.19 -0.14 -11.99
C HIS A 159 3.46 1.37 -12.03
N PRO A 160 2.52 2.21 -11.53
CA PRO A 160 2.62 3.67 -11.66
C PRO A 160 3.79 4.29 -10.88
N ALA A 161 4.41 3.52 -9.98
CA ALA A 161 5.59 3.92 -9.21
C ALA A 161 6.90 3.85 -10.02
N VAL A 162 6.91 3.13 -11.15
CA VAL A 162 8.08 3.06 -12.05
C VAL A 162 7.96 4.17 -13.08
N SER A 163 8.96 5.05 -13.18
CA SER A 163 8.97 6.11 -14.20
C SER A 163 9.07 5.53 -15.61
N LEU A 164 8.55 6.26 -16.60
CA LEU A 164 8.64 5.88 -18.01
C LEU A 164 10.11 5.71 -18.44
N GLY A 165 10.98 6.68 -18.09
CA GLY A 165 12.40 6.67 -18.38
C GLY A 165 13.14 5.44 -17.83
N ASN A 166 12.81 4.97 -16.62
CA ASN A 166 13.46 3.77 -16.07
C ASN A 166 13.16 2.51 -16.90
N VAL A 167 11.94 2.38 -17.42
CA VAL A 167 11.57 1.24 -18.26
C VAL A 167 12.24 1.34 -19.64
N LEU A 168 12.33 2.56 -20.20
CA LEU A 168 13.05 2.82 -21.43
C LEU A 168 14.54 2.46 -21.29
N ILE A 169 15.22 2.94 -20.24
CA ILE A 169 16.62 2.61 -19.96
C ILE A 169 16.84 1.10 -19.89
N ALA A 170 15.97 0.37 -19.19
CA ALA A 170 16.11 -1.09 -19.07
C ALA A 170 15.95 -1.81 -20.42
N ALA A 171 14.99 -1.40 -21.24
CA ALA A 171 14.77 -1.99 -22.55
C ALA A 171 15.90 -1.63 -23.54
N ASP A 172 16.33 -0.37 -23.53
CA ASP A 172 17.35 0.17 -24.42
C ASP A 172 18.74 -0.38 -24.07
N PHE A 173 19.02 -0.63 -22.80
CA PHE A 173 20.24 -1.29 -22.36
C PHE A 173 20.41 -2.66 -23.03
N CYS A 174 19.32 -3.44 -23.10
CA CYS A 174 19.32 -4.73 -23.78
C CYS A 174 19.51 -4.59 -25.30
N ILE A 175 18.84 -3.61 -25.92
CA ILE A 175 18.93 -3.38 -27.37
C ILE A 175 20.33 -2.93 -27.77
N ILE A 176 20.89 -1.94 -27.08
CA ILE A 176 22.24 -1.42 -27.33
C ILE A 176 23.28 -2.49 -27.03
N GLY A 177 23.14 -3.22 -25.91
CA GLY A 177 24.03 -4.32 -25.56
C GLY A 177 24.05 -5.44 -26.60
N SER A 178 22.95 -5.64 -27.34
CA SER A 178 22.86 -6.66 -28.38
C SER A 178 23.89 -6.45 -29.51
N CYS A 179 24.39 -5.23 -29.73
CA CYS A 179 25.42 -4.90 -30.70
C CYS A 179 26.71 -5.74 -30.55
N MET A 180 27.03 -6.22 -29.34
CA MET A 180 28.19 -7.08 -29.11
C MET A 180 28.12 -8.41 -29.90
N PHE A 181 26.90 -8.91 -30.14
CA PHE A 181 26.66 -10.20 -30.76
C PHE A 181 26.67 -10.17 -32.29
N PHE A 182 26.73 -9.00 -32.92
CA PHE A 182 26.70 -8.86 -34.38
C PHE A 182 28.10 -8.66 -34.95
N PRO A 183 28.69 -9.67 -35.62
CA PRO A 183 30.06 -9.58 -36.11
C PRO A 183 30.30 -8.53 -37.19
N GLN A 184 29.24 -8.11 -37.86
CA GLN A 184 29.24 -7.12 -38.93
C GLN A 184 29.71 -5.73 -38.46
N PHE A 185 29.68 -5.46 -37.15
CA PHE A 185 30.15 -4.20 -36.57
C PHE A 185 31.65 -4.14 -36.33
N GLY A 186 32.41 -5.13 -36.80
CA GLY A 186 33.86 -5.14 -36.76
C GLY A 186 34.42 -5.95 -35.59
N THR A 187 35.59 -5.56 -35.12
CA THR A 187 36.31 -6.19 -34.00
C THR A 187 35.55 -6.05 -32.69
N TYR A 188 35.96 -6.81 -31.67
CA TYR A 188 35.39 -6.69 -30.33
C TYR A 188 35.50 -5.27 -29.76
N LEU A 189 36.62 -4.58 -30.04
CA LEU A 189 36.88 -3.23 -29.57
C LEU A 189 35.97 -2.18 -30.25
N GLU A 190 35.72 -2.32 -31.55
CA GLU A 190 34.81 -1.44 -32.30
C GLU A 190 33.36 -1.64 -31.86
N ARG A 191 32.94 -2.89 -31.62
CA ARG A 191 31.63 -3.20 -31.04
C ARG A 191 31.47 -2.59 -29.65
N ALA A 192 32.48 -2.73 -28.79
CA ALA A 192 32.48 -2.13 -27.46
C ALA A 192 32.36 -0.59 -27.55
N HIS A 193 33.08 0.05 -28.48
CA HIS A 193 32.94 1.50 -28.71
C HIS A 193 31.49 1.88 -29.09
N LYS A 194 30.86 1.17 -30.02
CA LYS A 194 29.47 1.44 -30.42
C LYS A 194 28.48 1.28 -29.25
N VAL A 195 28.67 0.26 -28.42
CA VAL A 195 27.85 0.05 -27.21
C VAL A 195 28.02 1.19 -26.22
N MET A 196 29.25 1.64 -25.97
CA MET A 196 29.52 2.76 -25.08
C MET A 196 28.87 4.06 -25.58
N PHE A 197 28.99 4.35 -26.87
CA PHE A 197 28.28 5.48 -27.49
C PHE A 197 26.76 5.34 -27.35
N GLY A 198 26.22 4.15 -27.59
CA GLY A 198 24.78 3.89 -27.42
C GLY A 198 24.31 4.12 -25.98
N PHE A 199 25.09 3.71 -24.97
CA PHE A 199 24.75 4.00 -23.57
C PHE A 199 24.81 5.49 -23.23
N CYS A 200 25.76 6.24 -23.81
CA CYS A 200 25.77 7.70 -23.69
C CYS A 200 24.53 8.33 -24.34
N VAL A 201 24.13 7.86 -25.53
CA VAL A 201 22.90 8.28 -26.22
C VAL A 201 21.69 8.03 -25.34
N MET A 202 21.52 6.80 -24.87
CA MET A 202 20.42 6.40 -24.01
C MET A 202 20.34 7.28 -22.76
N ALA A 203 21.46 7.51 -22.07
CA ALA A 203 21.48 8.34 -20.85
C ALA A 203 21.10 9.80 -21.14
N MET A 204 21.63 10.36 -22.23
CA MET A 204 21.42 11.76 -22.60
C MET A 204 20.00 12.01 -23.13
N GLU A 205 19.51 11.14 -24.01
CA GLU A 205 18.14 11.18 -24.54
C GLU A 205 17.11 11.06 -23.42
N ASN A 206 17.28 10.11 -22.49
CA ASN A 206 16.41 9.97 -21.32
C ASN A 206 16.46 11.19 -20.39
N TYR A 207 17.66 11.75 -20.14
CA TYR A 207 17.78 12.96 -19.33
C TYR A 207 17.01 14.15 -19.95
N VAL A 208 17.14 14.35 -21.27
CA VAL A 208 16.42 15.43 -21.97
C VAL A 208 14.91 15.15 -22.01
N LEU A 209 14.51 13.91 -22.26
CA LEU A 209 13.10 13.49 -22.22
C LEU A 209 12.49 13.80 -20.86
N ASP A 210 13.10 13.33 -19.77
CA ASP A 210 12.62 13.58 -18.41
C ASP A 210 12.64 15.06 -18.05
N TYR A 211 13.67 15.81 -18.49
CA TYR A 211 13.72 17.25 -18.29
C TYR A 211 12.51 17.95 -18.92
N VAL A 212 12.16 17.64 -20.17
CA VAL A 212 11.02 18.25 -20.87
C VAL A 212 9.68 17.79 -20.28
N MET A 213 9.55 16.50 -19.97
CA MET A 213 8.34 15.93 -19.34
C MET A 213 8.07 16.56 -17.97
N ASN A 214 9.11 16.75 -17.16
CA ASN A 214 8.99 17.34 -15.84
C ASN A 214 8.88 18.85 -15.86
N ALA A 215 9.41 19.54 -16.88
CA ALA A 215 9.33 21.01 -17.00
C ALA A 215 7.88 21.53 -16.96
N ARG A 216 6.91 20.78 -17.50
CA ARG A 216 5.48 21.14 -17.42
C ARG A 216 4.84 20.90 -16.05
N ARG A 217 5.43 20.03 -15.23
CA ARG A 217 4.92 19.66 -13.90
C ARG A 217 5.67 20.33 -12.75
N GLN A 218 6.72 21.10 -13.05
CA GLN A 218 7.47 21.83 -12.03
C GLN A 218 6.54 22.68 -11.18
N SER A 219 6.49 22.35 -9.91
CA SER A 219 5.85 23.15 -8.89
C SER A 219 6.90 23.98 -8.17
N VAL A 220 6.45 25.08 -7.60
CA VAL A 220 7.27 26.00 -6.82
C VAL A 220 6.57 26.28 -5.50
N GLN A 221 7.36 26.52 -4.47
CA GLN A 221 6.89 27.00 -3.19
C GLN A 221 7.20 28.48 -3.07
N PHE A 222 6.19 29.27 -2.74
CA PHE A 222 6.33 30.66 -2.34
C PHE A 222 6.27 30.76 -0.81
N MET A 223 7.24 31.47 -0.25
CA MET A 223 7.20 31.99 1.12
C MET A 223 7.13 33.51 1.05
N ILE A 224 5.97 34.07 1.36
CA ILE A 224 5.69 35.50 1.25
C ILE A 224 5.66 36.11 2.66
N PHE A 225 6.57 37.04 2.90
CA PHE A 225 6.71 37.77 4.15
C PHE A 225 6.21 39.21 3.93
N THR A 226 5.04 39.52 4.46
CA THR A 226 4.37 40.82 4.28
C THR A 226 3.55 41.19 5.51
N ARG A 227 3.32 42.50 5.72
CA ARG A 227 2.34 43.00 6.68
C ARG A 227 0.90 42.92 6.15
N LYS A 228 0.72 42.94 4.83
CA LYS A 228 -0.58 42.86 4.13
C LYS A 228 -0.95 41.41 3.77
N TRP A 229 -0.64 40.47 4.67
CA TRP A 229 -0.80 39.04 4.41
C TRP A 229 -2.26 38.64 4.13
N GLN A 230 -3.24 39.31 4.74
CA GLN A 230 -4.67 39.04 4.48
C GLN A 230 -5.09 39.40 3.06
N GLU A 231 -4.71 40.58 2.59
CA GLU A 231 -5.03 41.05 1.23
C GLU A 231 -4.40 40.12 0.18
N ILE A 232 -3.13 39.74 0.37
CA ILE A 232 -2.43 38.83 -0.54
C ILE A 232 -3.03 37.41 -0.49
N ALA A 233 -3.33 36.89 0.70
CA ALA A 233 -3.96 35.57 0.84
C ALA A 233 -5.34 35.52 0.17
N ASN A 234 -6.14 36.57 0.32
CA ASN A 234 -7.45 36.68 -0.32
C ASN A 234 -7.33 36.79 -1.84
N ALA A 235 -6.43 37.64 -2.36
CA ALA A 235 -6.23 37.79 -3.80
C ALA A 235 -5.76 36.47 -4.44
N ILE A 236 -4.79 35.80 -3.83
CA ILE A 236 -4.31 34.51 -4.34
C ILE A 236 -5.39 33.43 -4.19
N GLY A 237 -6.01 33.29 -3.03
CA GLY A 237 -7.01 32.25 -2.78
C GLY A 237 -8.25 32.37 -3.67
N THR A 238 -8.71 33.59 -3.96
CA THR A 238 -9.91 33.82 -4.78
C THR A 238 -9.62 33.82 -6.28
N GLU A 239 -8.53 34.44 -6.73
CA GLU A 239 -8.25 34.60 -8.15
C GLU A 239 -7.50 33.40 -8.76
N THR A 240 -6.70 32.69 -7.96
CA THR A 240 -5.86 31.59 -8.48
C THR A 240 -6.34 30.20 -8.08
N LYS A 241 -7.39 30.07 -7.26
CA LYS A 241 -7.91 28.79 -6.72
C LYS A 241 -6.87 27.93 -5.97
N HIS A 242 -5.77 28.53 -5.52
CA HIS A 242 -4.74 27.83 -4.74
C HIS A 242 -5.09 27.81 -3.25
N GLY A 243 -4.72 26.73 -2.57
CA GLY A 243 -4.66 26.72 -1.11
C GLY A 243 -3.54 27.63 -0.61
N VAL A 244 -3.84 28.48 0.38
CA VAL A 244 -2.86 29.36 1.02
C VAL A 244 -2.75 28.95 2.49
N THR A 245 -1.56 28.51 2.91
CA THR A 245 -1.28 28.19 4.31
C THR A 245 -0.65 29.38 4.99
N ILE A 246 -1.18 29.78 6.15
CA ILE A 246 -0.61 30.86 6.96
C ILE A 246 0.27 30.23 8.04
N LEU A 247 1.54 30.61 8.07
CA LEU A 247 2.50 30.21 9.09
C LEU A 247 2.71 31.36 10.07
N ASP A 248 2.67 31.04 11.36
CA ASP A 248 2.92 31.98 12.43
C ASP A 248 4.40 32.04 12.75
N GLY A 249 4.98 33.24 12.65
CA GLY A 249 6.38 33.50 12.90
C GLY A 249 6.61 34.61 13.92
N HIS A 250 7.84 34.68 14.43
CA HIS A 250 8.29 35.73 15.32
C HIS A 250 9.56 36.35 14.76
N GLY A 251 9.53 37.65 14.47
CA GLY A 251 10.69 38.35 13.92
C GLY A 251 11.71 38.64 15.01
N TRP A 252 12.81 37.88 15.04
CA TRP A 252 13.84 37.95 16.08
C TRP A 252 14.35 39.38 16.37
N TYR A 253 14.72 40.14 15.34
CA TYR A 253 15.24 41.51 15.52
C TYR A 253 14.14 42.52 15.90
N THR A 254 12.92 42.32 15.39
CA THR A 254 11.81 43.26 15.61
C THR A 254 10.98 42.98 16.86
N GLY A 255 11.06 41.77 17.41
CA GLY A 255 10.22 41.27 18.50
C GLY A 255 8.73 41.12 18.17
N LYS A 256 8.32 41.34 16.91
CA LYS A 256 6.91 41.32 16.50
C LYS A 256 6.50 39.97 15.93
N GLN A 257 5.26 39.58 16.19
CA GLN A 257 4.64 38.48 15.47
C GLN A 257 4.51 38.84 13.98
N VAL A 258 4.88 37.90 13.12
CA VAL A 258 4.80 38.03 11.66
C VAL A 258 4.01 36.84 11.12
N LYS A 259 3.24 37.06 10.06
CA LYS A 259 2.56 36.00 9.33
C LYS A 259 3.32 35.77 8.03
N VAL A 260 3.50 34.51 7.65
CA VAL A 260 4.16 34.11 6.41
C VAL A 260 3.19 33.28 5.60
N LEU A 261 2.97 33.63 4.34
CA LEU A 261 2.13 32.82 3.46
C LEU A 261 3.00 31.76 2.79
N CYS A 262 2.60 30.50 2.92
CA CYS A 262 3.16 29.36 2.21
C CYS A 262 2.18 28.93 1.12
N ILE A 263 2.62 28.99 -0.14
CA ILE A 263 1.79 28.68 -1.29
C ILE A 263 2.56 27.73 -2.20
N LEU A 264 1.89 26.66 -2.61
CA LEU A 264 2.37 25.76 -3.66
C LEU A 264 1.61 26.09 -4.94
N ALA A 265 2.34 26.30 -6.03
CA ALA A 265 1.77 26.64 -7.34
C ALA A 265 2.59 26.01 -8.46
N ARG A 266 2.06 25.96 -9.69
CA ARG A 266 2.83 25.53 -10.85
C ARG A 266 3.79 26.65 -11.28
N LYS A 267 4.97 26.29 -11.80
CA LYS A 267 6.01 27.26 -12.16
C LYS A 267 5.55 28.29 -13.20
N ASN A 268 4.68 27.91 -14.13
CA ASN A 268 4.10 28.81 -15.13
C ASN A 268 3.16 29.88 -14.54
N GLU A 269 2.63 29.67 -13.33
CA GLU A 269 1.77 30.62 -12.62
C GLU A 269 2.56 31.65 -11.81
N SER A 270 3.86 31.41 -11.62
CA SER A 270 4.74 32.26 -10.80
C SER A 270 4.67 33.74 -11.17
N ILE A 271 4.66 34.03 -12.48
CA ILE A 271 4.63 35.40 -13.00
C ILE A 271 3.36 36.13 -12.55
N TYR A 272 2.22 35.42 -12.54
CA TYR A 272 0.95 35.97 -12.10
C TYR A 272 0.95 36.25 -10.58
N ILE A 273 1.43 35.28 -9.79
CA ILE A 273 1.54 35.41 -8.33
C ILE A 273 2.45 36.59 -7.95
N PHE A 274 3.62 36.72 -8.58
CA PHE A 274 4.51 37.88 -8.35
C PHE A 274 3.83 39.20 -8.71
N ARG A 275 3.03 39.24 -9.77
CA ARG A 275 2.30 40.45 -10.17
C ARG A 275 1.27 40.84 -9.10
N LEU A 276 0.48 39.89 -8.61
CA LEU A 276 -0.48 40.12 -7.53
C LEU A 276 0.19 40.64 -6.26
N ILE A 277 1.27 39.99 -5.83
CA ILE A 277 2.03 40.42 -4.64
C ILE A 277 2.51 41.86 -4.82
N LYS A 278 3.14 42.16 -5.95
CA LYS A 278 3.70 43.50 -6.22
C LYS A 278 2.62 44.58 -6.31
N MET A 279 1.43 44.26 -6.80
CA MET A 279 0.30 45.21 -6.86
C MET A 279 -0.23 45.57 -5.46
N ILE A 280 -0.24 44.61 -4.53
CA ILE A 280 -0.78 44.79 -3.18
C ILE A 280 0.27 45.36 -2.22
N ASP A 281 1.46 44.78 -2.23
CA ASP A 281 2.61 45.18 -1.41
C ASP A 281 3.92 45.11 -2.21
N PRO A 282 4.35 46.24 -2.80
CA PRO A 282 5.63 46.35 -3.49
C PRO A 282 6.85 46.05 -2.62
N ASN A 283 6.72 46.14 -1.29
CA ASN A 283 7.80 45.91 -0.32
C ASN A 283 7.76 44.50 0.29
N ALA A 284 6.88 43.63 -0.20
CA ALA A 284 6.81 42.25 0.27
C ALA A 284 8.13 41.52 -0.01
N PHE A 285 8.66 40.83 0.99
CA PHE A 285 9.81 39.96 0.82
C PHE A 285 9.33 38.56 0.44
N VAL A 286 9.78 38.05 -0.71
CA VAL A 286 9.29 36.78 -1.27
C VAL A 286 10.47 35.86 -1.54
N SER A 287 10.40 34.64 -1.01
CA SER A 287 11.30 33.56 -1.38
C SER A 287 10.54 32.56 -2.24
N GLN A 288 11.13 32.17 -3.37
CA GLN A 288 10.59 31.14 -4.26
C GLN A 288 11.59 29.99 -4.36
N SER A 289 11.15 28.78 -4.07
CA SER A 289 11.95 27.57 -4.11
C SER A 289 11.36 26.55 -5.09
N SER A 290 12.21 25.84 -5.83
CA SER A 290 11.76 24.69 -6.63
C SER A 290 11.47 23.51 -5.71
N VAL A 291 10.34 22.84 -5.90
CA VAL A 291 9.99 21.64 -5.13
C VAL A 291 10.05 20.41 -6.04
N ILE A 292 10.54 19.29 -5.49
CA ILE A 292 10.73 18.03 -6.24
C ILE A 292 9.38 17.47 -6.70
N GLY A 293 8.35 17.58 -5.86
CA GLY A 293 6.99 17.17 -6.20
C GLY A 293 6.00 17.66 -5.16
N VAL A 294 4.78 17.96 -5.61
CA VAL A 294 3.63 18.31 -4.77
C VAL A 294 2.53 17.31 -5.10
N TYR A 295 1.88 16.77 -4.08
CA TYR A 295 0.86 15.74 -4.26
C TYR A 295 -0.41 16.05 -3.45
N GLY A 296 -1.59 15.77 -4.02
CA GLY A 296 -2.89 16.10 -3.43
C GLY A 296 -3.37 17.54 -3.71
N GLU A 297 -4.57 17.90 -3.24
CA GLU A 297 -5.14 19.26 -3.33
C GLU A 297 -5.04 19.93 -4.73
N GLY A 298 -5.36 19.19 -5.80
CA GLY A 298 -5.29 19.68 -7.19
C GLY A 298 -3.94 19.49 -7.89
N PHE A 299 -2.93 18.94 -7.20
CA PHE A 299 -1.68 18.44 -7.78
C PHE A 299 -1.76 16.94 -8.10
N ASP A 300 -0.62 16.33 -8.42
CA ASP A 300 -0.53 14.92 -8.80
C ASP A 300 -0.98 14.02 -7.62
N GLU A 301 -1.63 12.89 -7.89
CA GLU A 301 -2.03 11.97 -6.81
C GLU A 301 -0.83 11.24 -6.20
N MET A 302 -0.90 10.94 -4.90
CA MET A 302 0.07 10.07 -4.23
C MET A 302 -0.11 8.61 -4.69
N LYS A 303 0.69 8.18 -5.66
CA LYS A 303 0.65 6.83 -6.23
C LYS A 303 1.46 5.81 -5.43
N VAL A 304 1.26 5.77 -4.12
CA VAL A 304 1.85 4.73 -3.26
C VAL A 304 0.82 3.62 -3.11
N LYS A 305 1.17 2.39 -3.53
CA LYS A 305 0.40 1.20 -3.13
C LYS A 305 0.53 1.07 -1.63
N VAL A 306 -0.45 1.58 -0.90
CA VAL A 306 -0.66 1.18 0.48
C VAL A 306 -0.97 -0.31 0.38
N LYS A 307 0.01 -1.18 0.70
CA LYS A 307 -0.34 -2.53 1.14
C LYS A 307 -1.34 -2.26 2.25
N LYS A 308 -2.62 -2.60 2.05
CA LYS A 308 -3.52 -2.76 3.18
C LYS A 308 -2.69 -3.58 4.15
N ARG A 309 -2.31 -3.00 5.29
CA ARG A 309 -2.01 -3.84 6.44
C ARG A 309 -3.24 -4.73 6.46
N GLU A 310 -3.04 -6.02 6.28
CA GLU A 310 -4.02 -6.95 6.78
C GLU A 310 -4.13 -6.59 8.27
N GLU A 311 -5.07 -5.70 8.60
CA GLU A 311 -5.93 -6.01 9.72
C GLU A 311 -6.43 -7.41 9.38
N GLN A 312 -5.71 -8.42 9.84
CA GLN A 312 -6.35 -9.68 10.20
C GLN A 312 -7.54 -9.23 11.00
N LYS A 313 -8.71 -9.23 10.37
CA LYS A 313 -9.98 -8.89 10.97
C LYS A 313 -10.11 -9.88 12.11
N LYS A 314 -9.63 -9.50 13.30
CA LYS A 314 -9.64 -10.38 14.47
C LYS A 314 -11.08 -10.78 14.63
N MET A 315 -11.33 -12.08 14.67
CA MET A 315 -12.68 -12.55 14.89
C MET A 315 -13.12 -11.98 16.25
N LYS A 316 -14.13 -11.11 16.20
CA LYS A 316 -14.77 -10.55 17.39
C LYS A 316 -15.66 -11.63 17.96
N ILE A 317 -15.49 -11.91 19.24
CA ILE A 317 -16.28 -12.91 19.94
C ILE A 317 -16.62 -12.41 21.34
N VAL A 318 -17.89 -12.50 21.70
CA VAL A 318 -18.38 -12.03 23.01
C VAL A 318 -18.28 -13.14 24.04
N PHE A 319 -17.71 -12.83 25.20
CA PHE A 319 -17.77 -13.68 26.38
C PHE A 319 -18.91 -13.23 27.29
N ALA A 320 -19.95 -14.04 27.39
CA ALA A 320 -21.16 -13.80 28.18
C ALA A 320 -20.91 -13.99 29.69
N THR A 321 -20.13 -13.09 30.28
CA THR A 321 -19.82 -13.07 31.71
C THR A 321 -19.76 -11.66 32.27
N ASN A 322 -20.25 -11.49 33.50
CA ASN A 322 -20.05 -10.28 34.30
C ASN A 322 -18.82 -10.39 35.24
N ASN A 323 -18.14 -11.55 35.26
CA ASN A 323 -17.00 -11.77 36.13
C ASN A 323 -15.68 -11.33 35.45
N LEU A 324 -15.13 -10.20 35.90
CA LEU A 324 -13.90 -9.62 35.37
C LEU A 324 -12.67 -10.53 35.53
N ASN A 325 -12.62 -11.36 36.58
CA ASN A 325 -11.53 -12.32 36.76
C ASN A 325 -11.57 -13.41 35.67
N LYS A 326 -12.77 -13.92 35.36
CA LYS A 326 -12.94 -14.87 34.25
C LYS A 326 -12.54 -14.27 32.92
N LEU A 327 -12.97 -13.03 32.65
CA LEU A 327 -12.64 -12.32 31.41
C LEU A 327 -11.13 -12.14 31.23
N SER A 328 -10.43 -11.77 32.31
CA SER A 328 -8.98 -11.62 32.33
C SER A 328 -8.26 -12.94 32.01
N GLU A 329 -8.67 -14.04 32.64
CA GLU A 329 -8.10 -15.37 32.36
C GLU A 329 -8.29 -15.77 30.88
N VAL A 330 -9.49 -15.58 30.33
CA VAL A 330 -9.80 -15.94 28.93
C VAL A 330 -9.03 -15.08 27.93
N ARG A 331 -8.94 -13.76 28.16
CA ARG A 331 -8.18 -12.85 27.29
C ARG A 331 -6.70 -13.21 27.23
N LYS A 332 -6.11 -13.65 28.34
CA LYS A 332 -4.71 -14.10 28.37
C LYS A 332 -4.50 -15.36 27.52
N ILE A 333 -5.42 -16.32 27.57
CA ILE A 333 -5.30 -17.59 26.84
C ILE A 333 -5.55 -17.41 25.34
N LEU A 334 -6.61 -16.69 24.97
CA LEU A 334 -6.92 -16.44 23.55
C LEU A 334 -5.93 -15.46 22.89
N GLY A 335 -5.28 -14.64 23.70
CA GLY A 335 -4.20 -13.74 23.29
C GLY A 335 -4.63 -12.76 22.20
N ASN A 336 -3.65 -12.33 21.39
CA ASN A 336 -3.90 -11.32 20.35
C ASN A 336 -4.60 -11.86 19.09
N LYS A 337 -4.93 -13.15 19.04
CA LYS A 337 -5.54 -13.79 17.86
C LYS A 337 -7.04 -13.50 17.73
N PHE A 338 -7.71 -13.22 18.85
CA PHE A 338 -9.14 -12.94 18.91
C PHE A 338 -9.39 -11.62 19.64
N GLU A 339 -10.48 -10.93 19.30
CA GLU A 339 -10.95 -9.77 20.06
C GLU A 339 -12.12 -10.22 20.96
N VAL A 340 -11.82 -10.46 22.23
CA VAL A 340 -12.79 -10.95 23.21
C VAL A 340 -13.50 -9.78 23.89
N LEU A 341 -14.76 -9.59 23.53
CA LEU A 341 -15.63 -8.54 24.08
C LEU A 341 -16.39 -9.08 25.30
N SER A 342 -16.65 -8.23 26.28
CA SER A 342 -17.48 -8.48 27.46
C SER A 342 -18.93 -8.05 27.22
N LEU A 343 -19.83 -8.44 28.14
CA LEU A 343 -21.22 -7.98 28.11
C LEU A 343 -21.33 -6.45 28.15
N GLY A 344 -20.53 -5.78 28.98
CA GLY A 344 -20.52 -4.31 29.06
C GLY A 344 -20.07 -3.64 27.77
N GLU A 345 -19.09 -4.22 27.06
CA GLU A 345 -18.58 -3.68 25.79
C GLU A 345 -19.58 -3.81 24.63
N ILE A 346 -20.58 -4.69 24.74
CA ILE A 346 -21.71 -4.80 23.80
C ILE A 346 -22.98 -4.08 24.29
N GLY A 347 -22.90 -3.34 25.40
CA GLY A 347 -24.04 -2.64 25.99
C GLY A 347 -25.09 -3.57 26.63
N CYS A 348 -24.67 -4.75 27.09
CA CYS A 348 -25.51 -5.66 27.86
C CYS A 348 -25.36 -5.43 29.37
N HIS A 349 -26.46 -5.02 30.00
CA HIS A 349 -26.54 -4.80 31.46
C HIS A 349 -27.58 -5.68 32.15
N ASP A 350 -28.24 -6.55 31.40
CA ASP A 350 -29.25 -7.47 31.92
C ASP A 350 -28.61 -8.55 32.80
N ASP A 351 -29.38 -9.04 33.77
CA ASP A 351 -29.01 -10.21 34.55
C ASP A 351 -29.43 -11.48 33.79
N ILE A 352 -28.45 -12.30 33.42
CA ILE A 352 -28.67 -13.47 32.56
C ILE A 352 -29.08 -14.66 33.45
N PRO A 353 -30.25 -15.29 33.20
CA PRO A 353 -30.77 -16.33 34.09
C PRO A 353 -29.90 -17.60 34.10
N GLU A 354 -29.52 -18.07 35.29
CA GLU A 354 -28.79 -19.34 35.52
C GLU A 354 -29.70 -20.41 36.14
N LYS A 355 -30.76 -20.81 35.41
CA LYS A 355 -31.79 -21.76 35.88
C LYS A 355 -31.56 -23.21 35.42
N GLY A 356 -30.40 -23.51 34.84
CA GLY A 356 -30.03 -24.85 34.38
C GLY A 356 -29.79 -25.83 35.53
N GLN A 357 -30.03 -27.12 35.27
CA GLN A 357 -29.76 -28.19 36.25
C GLN A 357 -28.32 -28.71 36.16
N THR A 358 -27.63 -28.45 35.03
CA THR A 358 -26.23 -28.83 34.82
C THR A 358 -25.37 -27.61 34.43
N LEU A 359 -24.04 -27.73 34.60
CA LEU A 359 -23.08 -26.72 34.14
C LEU A 359 -23.22 -26.44 32.63
N LYS A 360 -23.50 -27.49 31.84
CA LYS A 360 -23.72 -27.38 30.40
C LYS A 360 -24.97 -26.56 30.09
N ASP A 361 -26.07 -26.79 30.81
CA ASP A 361 -27.31 -26.06 30.60
C ASP A 361 -27.15 -24.58 30.92
N ASN A 362 -26.49 -24.23 32.03
CA ASN A 362 -26.23 -22.83 32.37
C ASN A 362 -25.34 -22.14 31.33
N ALA A 363 -24.27 -22.79 30.87
CA ALA A 363 -23.42 -22.24 29.81
C ALA A 363 -24.23 -22.02 28.52
N LEU A 364 -25.08 -22.96 28.14
CA LEU A 364 -25.94 -22.83 26.95
C LEU A 364 -26.97 -21.71 27.10
N ILE A 365 -27.68 -21.64 28.23
CA ILE A 365 -28.67 -20.58 28.50
C ILE A 365 -28.00 -19.21 28.38
N LYS A 366 -26.81 -19.04 28.98
CA LYS A 366 -26.08 -17.77 28.92
C LYS A 366 -25.66 -17.40 27.50
N ALA A 367 -25.07 -18.33 26.76
CA ALA A 367 -24.63 -18.08 25.39
C ALA A 367 -25.83 -17.80 24.46
N GLN A 368 -26.89 -18.59 24.57
CA GLN A 368 -28.09 -18.47 23.74
C GLN A 368 -28.81 -17.14 24.00
N TRP A 369 -28.94 -16.73 25.26
CA TRP A 369 -29.56 -15.47 25.62
C TRP A 369 -28.85 -14.27 24.96
N VAL A 370 -27.50 -14.28 24.96
CA VAL A 370 -26.71 -13.23 24.29
C VAL A 370 -26.86 -13.30 22.78
N TYR A 371 -26.82 -14.50 22.19
CA TYR A 371 -26.97 -14.68 20.75
C TYR A 371 -28.35 -14.22 20.24
N ASP A 372 -29.42 -14.56 20.96
CA ASP A 372 -30.79 -14.24 20.59
C ASP A 372 -31.06 -12.73 20.66
N LYS A 373 -30.48 -12.05 21.65
CA LYS A 373 -30.70 -10.61 21.86
C LYS A 373 -29.82 -9.73 20.98
N TYR A 374 -28.55 -10.11 20.77
CA TYR A 374 -27.56 -9.25 20.11
C TYR A 374 -27.12 -9.74 18.74
N HIS A 375 -27.45 -10.99 18.36
CA HIS A 375 -27.07 -11.60 17.09
C HIS A 375 -25.56 -11.56 16.80
N VAL A 376 -24.75 -11.78 17.85
CA VAL A 376 -23.28 -11.77 17.79
C VAL A 376 -22.71 -13.13 18.13
N ASN A 377 -21.58 -13.47 17.50
CA ASN A 377 -20.79 -14.65 17.84
C ASN A 377 -20.33 -14.57 19.30
N CYS A 378 -20.70 -15.54 20.11
CA CYS A 378 -20.50 -15.49 21.54
C CYS A 378 -20.21 -16.87 22.15
N PHE A 379 -19.66 -16.86 23.36
CA PHE A 379 -19.59 -18.04 24.21
C PHE A 379 -19.87 -17.66 25.66
N ALA A 380 -20.28 -18.64 26.45
CA ALA A 380 -20.41 -18.52 27.90
C ALA A 380 -19.72 -19.69 28.58
N ASP A 381 -19.34 -19.48 29.84
CA ASP A 381 -18.79 -20.54 30.69
C ASP A 381 -19.65 -20.77 31.93
N ASP A 382 -19.68 -22.01 32.40
CA ASP A 382 -20.15 -22.34 33.73
C ASP A 382 -19.14 -23.25 34.43
N THR A 383 -18.84 -22.93 35.69
CA THR A 383 -17.81 -23.58 36.48
C THR A 383 -18.42 -24.14 37.76
N GLY A 384 -18.10 -25.39 38.07
CA GLY A 384 -18.45 -26.03 39.34
C GLY A 384 -17.28 -26.77 39.97
N LEU A 385 -17.31 -26.88 41.28
CA LEU A 385 -16.52 -27.81 42.08
C LEU A 385 -17.40 -29.03 42.41
N GLU A 386 -16.92 -30.21 42.08
CA GLU A 386 -17.61 -31.48 42.37
C GLU A 386 -16.75 -32.26 43.37
N VAL A 387 -17.31 -32.62 44.53
CA VAL A 387 -16.60 -33.39 45.57
C VAL A 387 -17.19 -34.80 45.67
N ASP A 388 -16.33 -35.82 45.58
CA ASP A 388 -16.75 -37.23 45.50
C ASP A 388 -17.53 -37.67 46.74
N ALA A 389 -17.05 -37.28 47.93
CA ALA A 389 -17.70 -37.57 49.21
C ALA A 389 -19.12 -36.99 49.35
N LEU A 390 -19.44 -35.94 48.59
CA LEU A 390 -20.72 -35.24 48.65
C LEU A 390 -21.60 -35.57 47.43
N GLY A 391 -21.32 -36.68 46.74
CA GLY A 391 -22.07 -37.08 45.54
C GLY A 391 -21.97 -36.06 44.40
N GLY A 392 -20.89 -35.28 44.34
CA GLY A 392 -20.67 -34.23 43.35
C GLY A 392 -21.14 -32.84 43.75
N ALA A 393 -21.69 -32.64 44.96
CA ALA A 393 -21.92 -31.29 45.48
C ALA A 393 -20.59 -30.58 45.78
N PRO A 394 -20.48 -29.24 45.66
CA PRO A 394 -21.52 -28.26 45.29
C PRO A 394 -22.06 -28.31 43.85
N GLY A 395 -21.27 -28.80 42.89
CA GLY A 395 -21.62 -28.89 41.48
C GLY A 395 -22.06 -27.54 40.89
N VAL A 396 -23.20 -27.53 40.21
CA VAL A 396 -23.81 -26.32 39.62
C VAL A 396 -24.14 -25.22 40.65
N TYR A 397 -24.23 -25.57 41.94
CA TYR A 397 -24.52 -24.62 43.02
C TYR A 397 -23.26 -23.99 43.64
N SER A 398 -22.07 -24.23 43.06
CA SER A 398 -20.78 -23.77 43.58
C SER A 398 -20.74 -22.27 43.94
N ALA A 399 -21.33 -21.40 43.13
CA ALA A 399 -21.30 -19.96 43.40
C ALA A 399 -22.26 -19.52 44.53
N ARG A 400 -23.17 -20.40 44.97
CA ARG A 400 -24.27 -20.13 45.91
C ARG A 400 -24.44 -21.24 46.96
N TYR A 401 -23.35 -21.94 47.27
CA TYR A 401 -23.39 -23.19 48.02
C TYR A 401 -23.87 -23.03 49.47
N ALA A 402 -23.45 -21.95 50.13
CA ALA A 402 -23.85 -21.60 51.49
C ALA A 402 -25.27 -21.04 51.61
N GLY A 403 -25.95 -20.77 50.48
CA GLY A 403 -27.21 -20.04 50.46
C GLY A 403 -27.03 -18.55 50.79
N GLY A 404 -28.13 -17.78 50.74
CA GLY A 404 -28.13 -16.33 50.98
C GLY A 404 -28.24 -15.48 49.71
N VAL A 405 -28.20 -14.15 49.89
CA VAL A 405 -28.24 -13.16 48.78
C VAL A 405 -26.82 -12.87 48.33
N GLY A 406 -26.46 -13.27 47.11
CA GLY A 406 -25.18 -12.97 46.46
C GLY A 406 -24.17 -14.13 46.41
N HIS A 407 -22.93 -13.82 46.04
CA HIS A 407 -21.84 -14.77 45.86
C HIS A 407 -20.79 -14.63 46.97
N ASP A 408 -20.99 -15.31 48.10
CA ASP A 408 -20.04 -15.31 49.23
C ASP A 408 -19.10 -16.52 49.18
N SER A 409 -17.87 -16.31 48.71
CA SER A 409 -16.87 -17.38 48.58
C SER A 409 -16.38 -17.89 49.94
N GLU A 410 -16.32 -17.05 50.97
CA GLU A 410 -15.85 -17.47 52.30
C GLU A 410 -16.91 -18.34 52.98
N ALA A 411 -18.18 -17.95 52.92
CA ALA A 411 -19.27 -18.78 53.42
C ALA A 411 -19.34 -20.13 52.69
N ASN A 412 -19.18 -20.11 51.36
CA ASN A 412 -19.16 -21.32 50.53
C ASN A 412 -18.03 -22.28 50.92
N MET A 413 -16.81 -21.77 51.14
CA MET A 413 -15.68 -22.57 51.59
C MET A 413 -15.88 -23.10 53.01
N LYS A 414 -16.35 -22.27 53.94
CA LYS A 414 -16.60 -22.67 55.32
C LYS A 414 -17.61 -23.81 55.41
N LYS A 415 -18.72 -23.71 54.67
CA LYS A 415 -19.72 -24.78 54.59
C LYS A 415 -19.10 -26.07 54.04
N LEU A 416 -18.37 -25.98 52.93
CA LEU A 416 -17.76 -27.15 52.31
C LEU A 416 -16.75 -27.85 53.25
N LEU A 417 -15.92 -27.08 53.95
CA LEU A 417 -14.98 -27.64 54.93
C LEU A 417 -15.71 -28.32 56.10
N SER A 418 -16.78 -27.72 56.60
CA SER A 418 -17.57 -28.32 57.71
C SER A 418 -18.26 -29.63 57.32
N GLU A 419 -18.77 -29.74 56.09
CA GLU A 419 -19.38 -30.98 55.60
C GLU A 419 -18.36 -32.10 55.34
N LEU A 420 -17.08 -31.73 55.23
CA LEU A 420 -15.96 -32.66 55.01
C LEU A 420 -15.13 -32.91 56.29
N GLU A 421 -15.47 -32.35 57.44
CA GLU A 421 -14.63 -32.37 58.66
C GLU A 421 -14.24 -33.79 59.10
N ASN A 422 -15.17 -34.75 59.00
CA ASN A 422 -14.95 -36.16 59.38
C ASN A 422 -14.90 -37.11 58.17
N ASN A 423 -14.50 -36.62 56.99
CA ASN A 423 -14.46 -37.42 55.76
C ASN A 423 -13.05 -37.54 55.18
N ASP A 424 -12.53 -38.77 55.17
CA ASP A 424 -11.21 -39.09 54.62
C ASP A 424 -11.17 -38.98 53.08
N ASN A 425 -12.32 -39.13 52.41
CA ASN A 425 -12.38 -39.01 50.95
C ASN A 425 -12.57 -37.55 50.52
N ARG A 426 -11.46 -36.84 50.37
CA ARG A 426 -11.46 -35.42 49.96
C ARG A 426 -11.25 -35.21 48.46
N LYS A 427 -11.38 -36.27 47.64
CA LYS A 427 -11.23 -36.17 46.18
C LYS A 427 -12.28 -35.22 45.61
N ALA A 428 -11.81 -34.31 44.77
CA ALA A 428 -12.65 -33.32 44.13
C ALA A 428 -12.14 -33.00 42.73
N ARG A 429 -13.01 -32.43 41.91
CA ARG A 429 -12.63 -31.90 40.61
C ARG A 429 -13.30 -30.58 40.35
N PHE A 430 -12.56 -29.67 39.77
CA PHE A 430 -13.15 -28.52 39.11
C PHE A 430 -13.49 -28.86 37.67
N ARG A 431 -14.68 -28.44 37.24
CA ARG A 431 -15.18 -28.61 35.88
C ARG A 431 -15.66 -27.27 35.33
N THR A 432 -15.20 -26.91 34.13
CA THR A 432 -15.75 -25.81 33.33
C THR A 432 -16.36 -26.37 32.06
N VAL A 433 -17.56 -25.95 31.74
CA VAL A 433 -18.18 -26.15 30.44
C VAL A 433 -18.27 -24.80 29.73
N ILE A 434 -17.76 -24.72 28.51
CA ILE A 434 -17.94 -23.58 27.61
C ILE A 434 -18.98 -23.95 26.55
N ALA A 435 -19.96 -23.09 26.33
CA ALA A 435 -20.86 -23.17 25.19
C ALA A 435 -20.55 -22.03 24.21
N LEU A 436 -20.21 -22.37 22.97
CA LEU A 436 -19.89 -21.46 21.86
C LEU A 436 -21.04 -21.44 20.85
N ILE A 437 -21.43 -20.26 20.41
CA ILE A 437 -22.37 -20.05 19.31
C ILE A 437 -21.68 -19.20 18.23
N ILE A 438 -21.49 -19.79 17.06
CA ILE A 438 -20.99 -19.09 15.86
C ILE A 438 -22.01 -19.28 14.75
N ASP A 439 -22.53 -18.17 14.20
CA ASP A 439 -23.53 -18.19 13.12
C ASP A 439 -24.72 -19.13 13.43
N GLY A 440 -25.16 -19.15 14.70
CA GLY A 440 -26.28 -19.96 15.18
C GLY A 440 -25.93 -21.42 15.48
N LYS A 441 -24.69 -21.86 15.21
CA LYS A 441 -24.24 -23.22 15.50
C LYS A 441 -23.62 -23.33 16.89
N VAL A 442 -24.18 -24.20 17.71
CA VAL A 442 -23.73 -24.50 19.07
C VAL A 442 -22.62 -25.56 19.08
N THR A 443 -21.54 -25.30 19.83
CA THR A 443 -20.46 -26.27 20.14
C THR A 443 -20.08 -26.14 21.62
N THR A 444 -19.84 -27.25 22.33
CA THR A 444 -19.46 -27.22 23.75
C THR A 444 -18.07 -27.79 24.02
N PHE A 445 -17.38 -27.25 25.01
CA PHE A 445 -16.02 -27.66 25.41
C PHE A 445 -15.93 -27.87 26.92
N ASP A 446 -15.48 -29.05 27.35
CA ASP A 446 -15.27 -29.38 28.76
C ASP A 446 -13.78 -29.29 29.14
N GLY A 447 -13.51 -28.67 30.29
CA GLY A 447 -12.22 -28.70 30.96
C GLY A 447 -12.35 -29.17 32.39
N ILE A 448 -11.50 -30.13 32.79
CA ILE A 448 -11.54 -30.76 34.11
C ILE A 448 -10.14 -30.76 34.74
N VAL A 449 -10.09 -30.49 36.03
CA VAL A 449 -8.91 -30.69 36.87
C VAL A 449 -9.31 -31.44 38.12
N ASN A 450 -8.67 -32.57 38.34
CA ASN A 450 -8.82 -33.37 39.54
C ASN A 450 -7.84 -32.89 40.62
N GLY A 451 -8.19 -33.12 41.86
CA GLY A 451 -7.42 -32.74 43.03
C GLY A 451 -8.09 -33.20 44.31
N VAL A 452 -7.71 -32.56 45.41
CA VAL A 452 -8.26 -32.82 46.74
C VAL A 452 -8.60 -31.51 47.44
N ILE A 453 -9.62 -31.54 48.30
CA ILE A 453 -9.94 -30.43 49.20
C ILE A 453 -9.01 -30.50 50.41
N THR A 454 -8.40 -29.39 50.80
CA THR A 454 -7.54 -29.30 51.98
C THR A 454 -8.37 -29.24 53.27
N GLU A 455 -7.75 -29.50 54.42
CA GLU A 455 -8.41 -29.39 55.73
C GLU A 455 -8.64 -27.92 56.16
N SER A 456 -7.75 -27.03 55.71
CA SER A 456 -7.81 -25.61 56.01
C SER A 456 -7.45 -24.78 54.78
N LYS A 457 -7.84 -23.50 54.80
CA LYS A 457 -7.52 -22.52 53.78
C LYS A 457 -6.03 -22.23 53.73
N ARG A 458 -5.44 -22.25 52.52
CA ARG A 458 -4.04 -21.90 52.26
C ARG A 458 -3.95 -20.94 51.07
N GLY A 459 -3.06 -19.95 51.14
CA GLY A 459 -2.90 -18.92 50.10
C GLY A 459 -3.97 -17.82 50.10
N GLY A 460 -3.71 -16.77 49.32
CA GLY A 460 -4.56 -15.56 49.25
C GLY A 460 -4.85 -15.07 47.83
N GLU A 461 -4.26 -15.67 46.80
CA GLU A 461 -4.56 -15.32 45.40
C GLU A 461 -5.75 -16.13 44.85
N GLY A 462 -6.33 -15.71 43.73
CA GLY A 462 -7.43 -16.42 43.07
C GLY A 462 -8.82 -16.02 43.58
N PHE A 463 -9.81 -16.90 43.39
CA PHE A 463 -11.20 -16.65 43.78
C PHE A 463 -11.97 -17.95 44.04
N GLY A 464 -13.13 -17.86 44.70
CA GLY A 464 -13.97 -19.04 44.98
C GLY A 464 -13.25 -20.05 45.88
N TYR A 465 -13.20 -21.31 45.47
CA TYR A 465 -12.61 -22.41 46.23
C TYR A 465 -11.10 -22.62 45.97
N ASP A 466 -10.44 -21.74 45.22
CA ASP A 466 -9.00 -21.82 44.96
C ASP A 466 -8.14 -22.00 46.25
N PRO A 467 -8.47 -21.36 47.39
CA PRO A 467 -7.68 -21.49 48.63
C PRO A 467 -7.80 -22.83 49.36
N ILE A 468 -8.74 -23.69 48.96
CA ILE A 468 -8.93 -25.01 49.56
C ILE A 468 -8.80 -26.16 48.56
N PHE A 469 -8.51 -25.86 47.29
CA PHE A 469 -8.37 -26.88 46.25
C PHE A 469 -6.89 -27.08 45.91
N MET A 470 -6.39 -28.29 46.14
CA MET A 470 -5.04 -28.72 45.77
C MET A 470 -5.11 -29.63 44.54
N PRO A 471 -4.65 -29.18 43.36
CA PRO A 471 -4.70 -29.98 42.13
C PRO A 471 -3.73 -31.18 42.19
N ASP A 472 -4.07 -32.27 41.51
CA ASP A 472 -3.21 -33.44 41.37
C ASP A 472 -1.84 -33.06 40.78
N GLY A 473 -0.77 -33.63 41.33
CA GLY A 473 0.61 -33.35 40.93
C GLY A 473 1.25 -32.12 41.58
N TYR A 474 0.54 -31.43 42.49
CA TYR A 474 1.06 -30.30 43.25
C TYR A 474 0.84 -30.47 44.76
N ASN A 475 1.70 -29.85 45.57
CA ASN A 475 1.60 -29.81 47.03
C ASN A 475 1.03 -28.48 47.57
N LYS A 476 0.60 -27.60 46.66
CA LYS A 476 0.10 -26.25 46.92
C LYS A 476 -1.31 -26.10 46.37
N THR A 477 -2.14 -25.31 47.04
CA THR A 477 -3.48 -24.95 46.56
C THR A 477 -3.40 -24.03 45.34
N PHE A 478 -4.50 -23.88 44.59
CA PHE A 478 -4.53 -22.91 43.49
C PHE A 478 -4.23 -21.48 43.95
N ALA A 479 -4.64 -21.11 45.16
CA ALA A 479 -4.34 -19.80 45.73
C ALA A 479 -2.87 -19.59 46.11
N GLU A 480 -2.09 -20.67 46.27
CA GLU A 480 -0.65 -20.63 46.55
C GLU A 480 0.21 -20.79 45.28
N LEU A 481 -0.32 -21.44 44.24
CA LEU A 481 0.36 -21.59 42.94
C LEU A 481 0.43 -20.29 42.15
N GLY A 482 -0.45 -19.34 42.47
CA GLY A 482 -0.57 -18.05 41.82
C GLY A 482 -1.14 -18.11 40.40
N THR A 483 -1.48 -16.94 39.86
CA THR A 483 -2.21 -16.83 38.58
C THR A 483 -1.43 -17.39 37.38
N GLY A 484 -0.10 -17.30 37.38
CA GLY A 484 0.74 -17.80 36.27
C GLY A 484 0.62 -19.30 36.05
N ILE A 485 0.82 -20.11 37.10
CA ILE A 485 0.73 -21.57 37.00
C ILE A 485 -0.72 -22.01 36.81
N LYS A 486 -1.66 -21.43 37.57
CA LYS A 486 -3.10 -21.74 37.48
C LYS A 486 -3.63 -21.58 36.05
N ASN A 487 -3.22 -20.55 35.33
CA ASN A 487 -3.66 -20.30 33.95
C ASN A 487 -3.18 -21.35 32.94
N ASN A 488 -2.22 -22.22 33.29
CA ASN A 488 -1.76 -23.30 32.41
C ASN A 488 -2.46 -24.64 32.72
N ILE A 489 -2.84 -24.87 33.98
CA ILE A 489 -3.32 -26.18 34.43
C ILE A 489 -4.81 -26.22 34.78
N SER A 490 -5.46 -25.07 34.97
CA SER A 490 -6.84 -25.00 35.46
C SER A 490 -7.86 -25.60 34.49
N HIS A 491 -9.00 -25.97 35.06
CA HIS A 491 -10.16 -26.48 34.35
C HIS A 491 -10.66 -25.50 33.28
N ARG A 492 -10.73 -24.20 33.60
CA ARG A 492 -11.04 -23.15 32.62
C ARG A 492 -9.97 -23.06 31.53
N ALA A 493 -8.69 -23.09 31.89
CA ALA A 493 -7.61 -23.03 30.90
C ALA A 493 -7.70 -24.16 29.87
N LYS A 494 -7.94 -25.39 30.34
CA LYS A 494 -8.16 -26.55 29.46
C LYS A 494 -9.39 -26.38 28.56
N ALA A 495 -10.49 -25.82 29.06
CA ALA A 495 -11.70 -25.58 28.25
C ALA A 495 -11.46 -24.48 27.20
N VAL A 496 -10.82 -23.37 27.58
CA VAL A 496 -10.52 -22.24 26.68
C VAL A 496 -9.48 -22.64 25.63
N GLN A 497 -8.51 -23.49 25.95
CA GLN A 497 -7.56 -24.00 24.97
C GLN A 497 -8.27 -24.84 23.89
N LYS A 498 -9.20 -25.72 24.29
CA LYS A 498 -10.02 -26.48 23.34
C LYS A 498 -10.88 -25.56 22.46
N LEU A 499 -11.44 -24.49 23.03
CA LEU A 499 -12.15 -23.45 22.29
C LEU A 499 -11.21 -22.77 21.27
N ALA A 500 -10.01 -22.35 21.70
CA ALA A 500 -9.03 -21.68 20.87
C ALA A 500 -8.62 -22.55 19.67
N ASP A 501 -8.32 -23.83 19.93
CA ASP A 501 -7.92 -24.79 18.90
C ASP A 501 -9.04 -25.02 17.89
N TYR A 502 -10.31 -25.01 18.34
CA TYR A 502 -11.47 -25.12 17.46
C TYR A 502 -11.62 -23.87 16.58
N LEU A 503 -11.49 -22.67 17.16
CA LEU A 503 -11.62 -21.41 16.43
C LEU A 503 -10.48 -21.19 15.42
N LEU A 504 -9.27 -21.69 15.69
CA LEU A 504 -8.12 -21.57 14.78
C LEU A 504 -8.13 -22.55 13.61
N LYS A 505 -8.91 -23.63 13.69
CA LYS A 505 -9.09 -24.60 12.60
C LYS A 505 -10.18 -24.22 11.61
N ARG A 506 -10.96 -23.19 11.93
CA ARG A 506 -11.99 -22.58 11.07
C ARG A 506 -11.39 -21.43 10.30
#